data_AF-A0A1F7UKL1-F1
#
_entry.id   AF-A0A1F7UKL1-F1
#
_cell.length_a   1.000
_cell.length_b   1.000
_cell.length_c   1.000
_cell.angle_alpha   90.00
_cell.angle_beta   90.00
_cell.angle_gamma   90.00
#
_symmetry.space_group_name_H-M   'P 1'
#
loop_
_entity.id
_entity.type
_entity.pdbx_description
1 polymer ?
#
loop_
_entity_poly.entity_id
_entity_poly.type
_entity_poly.pdbx_seq_one_letter_code
_entity_poly.pdbx_strand_id
1 'polypeptide(L)'
;MHVRRNNRRRRGAESPFWSSEQREIQAVKLGRQNERAVVNALNTRWEAPLWFLGCHISSKKQDRDGIDVVIQTMDVGELLLQVKSSDCGRRWFLLEERERGLDRPIAVVIVREGRDTKDDIRRKVLRELHPLRNRCIRLARESIPVAI
;
A
#
# COMPACT_ATOMS: atom_id res chain seq x y z
N MET A 1 -31.95 -35.98 2.79
CA MET A 1 -31.27 -35.66 1.51
C MET A 1 -30.68 -34.26 1.59
N HIS A 2 -29.40 -34.14 1.27
CA HIS A 2 -28.57 -32.96 1.52
C HIS A 2 -28.79 -31.85 0.46
N VAL A 3 -28.93 -30.61 0.96
CA VAL A 3 -28.90 -29.36 0.18
C VAL A 3 -27.51 -29.18 -0.45
N ARG A 4 -27.42 -28.93 -1.77
CA ARG A 4 -26.19 -28.42 -2.41
C ARG A 4 -26.44 -27.19 -3.28
N ARG A 5 -26.30 -26.06 -2.59
CA ARG A 5 -25.67 -24.77 -2.96
C ARG A 5 -25.48 -24.41 -4.44
N ASN A 6 -26.17 -23.33 -4.80
CA ASN A 6 -25.89 -22.31 -5.80
C ASN A 6 -24.44 -22.22 -6.30
N ASN A 7 -24.26 -22.44 -7.59
CA ASN A 7 -23.05 -22.11 -8.33
C ASN A 7 -23.28 -20.79 -9.10
N ARG A 8 -23.17 -19.65 -8.41
CA ARG A 8 -23.13 -18.32 -9.05
C ARG A 8 -21.71 -17.76 -8.96
N ARG A 9 -20.86 -18.16 -9.90
CA ARG A 9 -19.65 -17.42 -10.28
C ARG A 9 -19.88 -16.82 -11.67
N ARG A 10 -20.56 -15.69 -11.74
CA ARG A 10 -20.49 -14.82 -12.92
C ARG A 10 -19.35 -13.84 -12.66
N ARG A 11 -18.15 -14.20 -13.13
CA ARG A 11 -17.05 -13.24 -13.28
C ARG A 11 -17.42 -12.32 -14.44
N GLY A 12 -17.38 -11.02 -14.19
CA GLY A 12 -17.62 -10.01 -15.22
C GLY A 12 -16.57 -10.11 -16.32
N ALA A 13 -17.05 -10.08 -17.56
CA ALA A 13 -16.37 -9.71 -18.80
C ALA A 13 -14.89 -10.12 -18.91
N GLU A 14 -14.67 -11.39 -19.24
CA GLU A 14 -13.36 -11.99 -19.49
C GLU A 14 -12.89 -11.64 -20.92
N SER A 15 -11.73 -10.99 -21.06
CA SER A 15 -11.04 -10.92 -22.37
C SER A 15 -10.34 -12.26 -22.64
N PRO A 16 -10.66 -12.97 -23.74
CA PRO A 16 -10.31 -14.37 -23.96
C PRO A 16 -8.85 -14.62 -24.39
N PHE A 17 -8.01 -13.59 -24.48
CA PHE A 17 -6.77 -13.67 -25.25
C PHE A 17 -5.48 -13.94 -24.45
N TRP A 18 -5.53 -13.97 -23.11
CA TRP A 18 -4.32 -14.07 -22.28
C TRP A 18 -4.36 -15.30 -21.37
N SER A 19 -3.27 -16.09 -21.37
CA SER A 19 -3.08 -17.19 -20.43
C SER A 19 -2.91 -16.68 -18.99
N SER A 20 -3.10 -17.57 -18.00
CA SER A 20 -2.93 -17.22 -16.57
C SER A 20 -1.53 -16.68 -16.27
N GLU A 21 -0.49 -17.28 -16.85
CA GLU A 21 0.91 -16.87 -16.71
C GLU A 21 1.15 -15.46 -17.29
N GLN A 22 0.60 -15.17 -18.47
CA GLN A 22 0.72 -13.85 -19.08
C GLN A 22 0.03 -12.76 -18.25
N ARG A 23 -1.11 -13.07 -17.62
CA ARG A 23 -1.81 -12.15 -16.71
C ARG A 23 -1.00 -11.89 -15.45
N GLU A 24 -0.34 -12.90 -14.91
CA GLU A 24 0.54 -12.76 -13.75
C GLU A 24 1.74 -11.87 -14.06
N ILE A 25 2.43 -12.12 -15.19
CA ILE A 25 3.54 -11.28 -15.66
C ILE A 25 3.10 -9.82 -15.81
N GLN A 26 1.93 -9.59 -16.42
CA GLN A 26 1.39 -8.23 -16.56
C GLN A 26 1.04 -7.59 -15.22
N ALA A 27 0.43 -8.34 -14.30
CA ALA A 27 0.08 -7.84 -12.98
C ALA A 27 1.33 -7.44 -12.17
N VAL A 28 2.38 -8.25 -12.21
CA VAL A 28 3.67 -7.96 -11.56
C VAL A 28 4.31 -6.71 -12.18
N LYS A 29 4.30 -6.60 -13.51
CA LYS A 29 4.84 -5.43 -14.21
C LYS A 29 4.10 -4.15 -13.80
N LEU A 30 2.77 -4.19 -13.80
CA LEU A 30 1.93 -3.07 -13.39
C LEU A 30 2.12 -2.69 -11.92
N GLY A 31 2.28 -3.67 -11.03
CA GLY A 31 2.62 -3.45 -9.62
C GLY A 31 3.89 -2.60 -9.49
N ARG A 32 4.99 -3.10 -10.08
CA ARG A 32 6.29 -2.41 -10.07
C ARG A 32 6.25 -1.01 -10.68
N GLN A 33 5.43 -0.80 -11.71
CA GLN A 33 5.26 0.52 -12.31
C GLN A 33 4.57 1.50 -11.35
N ASN A 34 3.50 1.07 -10.67
CA ASN A 34 2.81 1.90 -9.68
C ASN A 34 3.73 2.23 -8.49
N GLU A 35 4.50 1.28 -8.00
CA GLU A 35 5.51 1.48 -6.95
C GLU A 35 6.53 2.56 -7.34
N ARG A 36 7.08 2.45 -8.56
CA ARG A 36 8.01 3.45 -9.11
C ARG A 36 7.36 4.81 -9.31
N ALA A 37 6.08 4.85 -9.71
CA ALA A 37 5.34 6.09 -9.85
C ALA A 37 5.20 6.82 -8.51
N VAL A 38 4.95 6.09 -7.41
CA VAL A 38 4.95 6.64 -6.05
C VAL A 38 6.29 7.24 -5.69
N VAL A 39 7.37 6.46 -5.82
CA VAL A 39 8.72 6.93 -5.45
C VAL A 39 9.13 8.15 -6.29
N ASN A 40 8.86 8.13 -7.60
CA ASN A 40 9.13 9.27 -8.47
C ASN A 40 8.31 10.50 -8.09
N ALA A 41 7.02 10.35 -7.78
CA ALA A 41 6.18 11.45 -7.36
C ALA A 41 6.70 12.12 -6.07
N LEU A 42 7.14 11.33 -5.10
CA LEU A 42 7.56 11.83 -3.78
C LEU A 42 9.01 12.34 -3.73
N ASN A 43 9.92 11.77 -4.54
CA ASN A 43 11.33 12.20 -4.54
C ASN A 43 11.65 13.30 -5.57
N THR A 44 10.71 13.66 -6.44
CA THR A 44 10.85 14.84 -7.32
C THR A 44 10.33 16.09 -6.64
N ARG A 45 10.98 17.24 -6.84
CA ARG A 45 10.70 18.52 -6.13
C ARG A 45 9.20 18.82 -6.04
N TRP A 46 8.76 19.11 -4.82
CA TRP A 46 7.39 19.48 -4.46
C TRP A 46 7.38 20.10 -3.06
N GLU A 47 6.25 20.67 -2.66
CA GLU A 47 6.03 21.18 -1.31
C GLU A 47 5.71 20.02 -0.35
N ALA A 48 6.76 19.31 0.07
CA ALA A 48 6.64 18.20 1.00
C ALA A 48 6.37 18.70 2.43
N PRO A 49 5.63 17.94 3.27
CA PRO A 49 5.54 18.23 4.69
C PRO A 49 6.91 18.18 5.38
N LEU A 50 7.10 19.03 6.39
CA LEU A 50 8.38 19.15 7.11
C LEU A 50 8.89 17.83 7.73
N TRP A 51 7.98 16.89 8.03
CA TRP A 51 8.36 15.59 8.60
C TRP A 51 8.90 14.60 7.55
N PHE A 52 8.72 14.86 6.25
CA PHE A 52 9.12 13.93 5.18
C PHE A 52 10.59 14.14 4.80
N LEU A 53 11.38 13.06 4.80
CA LEU A 53 12.79 13.08 4.39
C LEU A 53 13.01 12.50 2.98
N GLY A 54 12.23 11.50 2.61
CA GLY A 54 12.40 10.79 1.34
C GLY A 54 11.65 9.47 1.34
N CYS A 55 11.77 8.73 0.24
CA CYS A 55 11.23 7.39 0.15
C CYS A 55 12.04 6.49 -0.77
N HIS A 56 11.88 5.17 -0.63
CA HIS A 56 12.46 4.19 -1.53
C HIS A 56 11.57 2.96 -1.68
N ILE A 57 11.80 2.19 -2.76
CA ILE A 57 11.17 0.89 -2.96
C ILE A 57 11.64 -0.07 -1.86
N SER A 58 10.74 -0.91 -1.37
CA SER A 58 11.03 -1.91 -0.35
C SER A 58 12.13 -2.89 -0.77
N SER A 59 12.84 -3.43 0.23
CA SER A 59 13.76 -4.55 0.04
C SER A 59 12.99 -5.87 -0.15
N LYS A 60 13.65 -6.93 -0.66
CA LYS A 60 13.07 -8.28 -0.75
C LYS A 60 12.53 -8.84 0.58
N LYS A 61 13.07 -8.39 1.71
CA LYS A 61 12.56 -8.79 3.03
C LYS A 61 11.24 -8.08 3.32
N GLN A 62 11.19 -6.77 3.11
CA GLN A 62 10.01 -5.92 3.30
C GLN A 62 8.87 -6.26 2.31
N ASP A 63 9.21 -6.66 1.08
CA ASP A 63 8.23 -7.09 0.08
C ASP A 63 7.49 -8.37 0.49
N ARG A 64 8.20 -9.36 1.05
CA ARG A 64 7.58 -10.56 1.67
C ARG A 64 6.65 -10.21 2.83
N ASP A 65 6.86 -9.03 3.39
CA ASP A 65 6.14 -8.44 4.49
C ASP A 65 4.98 -7.53 4.01
N GLY A 66 4.67 -7.50 2.71
CA GLY A 66 3.56 -6.70 2.17
C GLY A 66 3.85 -5.19 2.19
N ILE A 67 5.11 -4.80 2.04
CA ILE A 67 5.54 -3.41 1.99
C ILE A 67 6.09 -3.17 0.59
N ASP A 68 5.58 -2.15 -0.08
CA ASP A 68 5.98 -1.78 -1.43
C ASP A 68 6.94 -0.59 -1.41
N VAL A 69 6.66 0.39 -0.54
CA VAL A 69 7.41 1.64 -0.41
C VAL A 69 7.64 1.96 1.07
N VAL A 70 8.85 2.41 1.38
CA VAL A 70 9.25 2.87 2.71
C VAL A 70 9.41 4.39 2.65
N ILE A 71 8.76 5.08 3.60
CA ILE A 71 8.81 6.52 3.74
C ILE A 71 9.68 6.87 4.95
N GLN A 72 10.72 7.65 4.73
CA GLN A 72 11.60 8.13 5.77
C GLN A 72 11.06 9.43 6.37
N THR A 73 10.99 9.50 7.69
CA THR A 73 10.47 10.66 8.42
C THR A 73 11.45 11.17 9.46
N MET A 74 11.34 12.45 9.81
CA MET A 74 12.19 13.07 10.84
C MET A 74 11.82 12.66 12.26
N ASP A 75 10.60 12.16 12.50
CA ASP A 75 10.02 12.17 13.85
C ASP A 75 9.47 10.82 14.31
N VAL A 76 9.04 9.95 13.40
CA VAL A 76 8.50 8.62 13.75
C VAL A 76 9.29 7.47 13.13
N GLY A 77 10.46 7.76 12.56
CA GLY A 77 11.27 6.78 11.84
C GLY A 77 10.68 6.48 10.47
N GLU A 78 10.33 5.22 10.22
CA GLU A 78 9.79 4.77 8.93
C GLU A 78 8.26 4.66 8.97
N LEU A 79 7.60 5.12 7.90
CA LEU A 79 6.21 4.79 7.61
C LEU A 79 6.16 3.82 6.43
N LEU A 80 5.35 2.78 6.58
CA LEU A 80 5.28 1.68 5.62
C LEU A 80 4.05 1.85 4.72
N LEU A 81 4.23 1.63 3.42
CA LEU A 81 3.19 1.83 2.42
C LEU A 81 3.06 0.60 1.50
N GLN A 82 1.85 0.10 1.34
CA GLN A 82 1.44 -0.84 0.30
C GLN A 82 0.71 -0.07 -0.81
N VAL A 83 1.08 -0.32 -2.05
CA VAL A 83 0.47 0.23 -3.26
C VAL A 83 -0.44 -0.82 -3.89
N LYS A 84 -1.67 -0.45 -4.22
CA LYS A 84 -2.61 -1.28 -4.98
C LYS A 84 -3.14 -0.50 -6.17
N SER A 85 -3.59 -1.19 -7.21
CA SER A 85 -4.20 -0.56 -8.38
C SER A 85 -5.73 -0.43 -8.29
N SER A 86 -6.35 -1.03 -7.27
CA SER A 86 -7.80 -1.06 -7.11
C SER A 86 -8.26 -1.14 -5.66
N ASP A 87 -9.50 -0.70 -5.43
CA ASP A 87 -10.20 -0.81 -4.14
C ASP A 87 -10.45 -2.27 -3.73
N CYS A 88 -10.73 -3.13 -4.70
CA CYS A 88 -10.86 -4.57 -4.45
C CYS A 88 -9.55 -5.14 -3.89
N GLY A 89 -8.41 -4.82 -4.52
CA GLY A 89 -7.09 -5.24 -4.04
C GLY A 89 -6.75 -4.69 -2.65
N ARG A 90 -7.10 -3.41 -2.37
CA ARG A 90 -6.97 -2.83 -1.03
C ARG A 90 -7.77 -3.61 0.01
N ARG A 91 -9.03 -3.94 -0.29
CA ARG A 91 -9.91 -4.67 0.64
C ARG A 91 -9.36 -6.06 0.97
N TRP A 92 -8.90 -6.80 -0.03
CA TRP A 92 -8.33 -8.14 0.19
C TRP A 92 -7.07 -8.08 1.05
N PHE A 93 -6.17 -7.14 0.77
CA PHE A 93 -4.97 -6.95 1.59
C PHE A 93 -5.30 -6.65 3.05
N LEU A 94 -6.25 -5.75 3.31
CA LEU A 94 -6.64 -5.40 4.68
C LEU A 94 -7.31 -6.58 5.41
N LEU A 95 -8.03 -7.45 4.71
CA LEU A 95 -8.58 -8.67 5.29
C LEU A 95 -7.47 -9.66 5.63
N GLU A 96 -6.52 -9.87 4.72
CA GLU A 96 -5.39 -10.77 4.93
C GLU A 96 -4.48 -10.33 6.09
N GLU A 97 -4.13 -9.04 6.17
CA GLU A 97 -3.33 -8.52 7.29
C GLU A 97 -4.05 -8.67 8.63
N ARG A 98 -5.38 -8.50 8.65
CA ARG A 98 -6.20 -8.76 9.84
C ARG A 98 -6.17 -10.24 10.24
N GLU A 99 -6.26 -11.15 9.28
CA GLU A 99 -6.19 -12.61 9.53
C GLU A 99 -4.80 -13.03 10.04
N ARG A 100 -3.74 -12.38 9.56
CA ARG A 100 -2.36 -12.62 10.02
C ARG A 100 -2.08 -12.07 11.42
N GLY A 101 -2.95 -11.21 11.96
CA GLY A 101 -2.79 -10.63 13.30
C GLY A 101 -1.54 -9.76 13.44
N LEU A 102 -1.00 -9.24 12.33
CA LEU A 102 0.19 -8.41 12.33
C LEU A 102 -0.19 -7.00 12.79
N ASP A 103 0.41 -6.53 13.89
CA ASP A 103 0.15 -5.17 14.40
C ASP A 103 0.99 -4.08 13.71
N ARG A 104 1.70 -4.44 12.63
CA ARG A 104 2.53 -3.48 11.89
C ARG A 104 1.64 -2.41 11.25
N PRO A 105 1.91 -1.12 11.46
CA PRO A 105 1.16 -0.05 10.81
C PRO A 105 1.59 0.12 9.35
N ILE A 106 0.82 -0.44 8.40
CA ILE A 106 1.00 -0.21 6.96
C ILE A 106 -0.16 0.63 6.41
N ALA A 107 0.15 1.74 5.74
CA ALA A 107 -0.82 2.50 4.95
C ALA A 107 -1.04 1.83 3.59
N VAL A 108 -2.27 1.87 3.07
CA VAL A 108 -2.59 1.31 1.74
C VAL A 108 -3.07 2.41 0.81
N VAL A 109 -2.31 2.68 -0.24
CA VAL A 109 -2.66 3.68 -1.26
C VAL A 109 -3.10 3.02 -2.55
N ILE A 110 -4.08 3.63 -3.22
CA ILE A 110 -4.53 3.19 -4.55
C ILE A 110 -3.95 4.12 -5.62
N VAL A 111 -3.09 3.56 -6.47
CA VAL A 111 -2.45 4.27 -7.58
C VAL A 111 -2.85 3.61 -8.89
N ARG A 112 -3.30 4.42 -9.83
CA ARG A 112 -3.71 4.00 -11.17
C ARG A 112 -2.78 4.66 -12.18
N GLU A 113 -1.72 3.95 -12.56
CA GLU A 113 -0.80 4.39 -13.61
C GLU A 113 -1.56 4.85 -14.87
N GLY A 114 -1.08 5.94 -15.48
CA GLY A 114 -1.69 6.55 -16.67
C GLY A 114 -2.95 7.38 -16.38
N ARG A 115 -3.55 7.26 -15.19
CA ARG A 115 -4.68 8.11 -14.76
C ARG A 115 -4.27 9.12 -13.68
N ASP A 116 -3.51 8.68 -12.70
CA ASP A 116 -3.09 9.55 -11.60
C ASP A 116 -1.87 10.38 -11.99
N THR A 117 -1.96 11.71 -11.79
CA THR A 117 -0.81 12.60 -11.89
C THR A 117 0.12 12.45 -10.69
N LYS A 118 1.33 13.02 -10.75
CA LYS A 118 2.24 13.07 -9.58
C LYS A 118 1.57 13.74 -8.37
N ASP A 119 0.79 14.80 -8.59
CA ASP A 119 0.08 15.51 -7.51
C ASP A 119 -1.11 14.71 -6.96
N ASP A 120 -1.81 13.94 -7.79
CA ASP A 120 -2.81 12.98 -7.30
C ASP A 120 -2.15 11.92 -6.41
N ILE A 121 -1.01 11.37 -6.84
CA ILE A 121 -0.27 10.39 -6.07
C ILE A 121 0.18 10.98 -4.73
N ARG A 122 0.80 12.17 -4.73
CA ARG A 122 1.22 12.88 -3.50
C ARG A 122 0.05 13.08 -2.53
N ARG A 123 -1.08 13.61 -3.01
CA ARG A 123 -2.28 13.84 -2.18
C ARG A 123 -2.81 12.53 -1.58
N LYS A 124 -2.91 11.48 -2.38
CA LYS A 124 -3.40 10.17 -1.91
C LYS A 124 -2.45 9.57 -0.87
N VAL A 125 -1.15 9.60 -1.13
CA VAL A 125 -0.14 9.09 -0.19
C VAL A 125 -0.24 9.85 1.13
N LEU A 126 -0.21 11.19 1.11
CA LEU A 126 -0.31 11.99 2.34
C LEU A 126 -1.61 11.73 3.11
N ARG A 127 -2.73 11.58 2.41
CA ARG A 127 -4.02 11.24 3.03
C ARG A 127 -3.96 9.95 3.84
N GLU A 128 -3.26 8.91 3.35
CA GLU A 128 -3.14 7.64 4.06
C GLU A 128 -1.99 7.66 5.10
N LEU A 129 -0.93 8.44 4.87
CA LEU A 129 0.21 8.55 5.80
C LEU A 129 -0.07 9.41 7.03
N HIS A 130 -0.85 10.48 6.92
CA HIS A 130 -1.12 11.36 8.07
C HIS A 130 -1.76 10.63 9.26
N PRO A 131 -2.84 9.83 9.08
CA PRO A 131 -3.40 9.03 10.17
C PRO A 131 -2.40 7.99 10.71
N LEU A 132 -1.60 7.38 9.83
CA LEU A 132 -0.59 6.39 10.21
C LEU A 132 0.48 7.00 11.10
N ARG A 133 1.05 8.14 10.69
CA ARG A 133 2.02 8.91 11.48
C ARG A 133 1.46 9.27 12.84
N ASN A 134 0.22 9.78 12.90
CA ASN A 134 -0.42 10.11 14.16
C ASN A 134 -0.62 8.88 15.07
N ARG A 135 -0.89 7.70 14.49
CA ARG A 135 -0.92 6.44 15.25
C ARG A 135 0.47 6.12 15.82
N CYS A 136 1.53 6.22 15.02
CA CYS A 136 2.91 5.97 15.49
C CYS A 136 3.31 6.93 16.63
N ILE A 137 2.98 8.23 16.52
CA ILE A 137 3.22 9.20 17.59
C ILE A 137 2.51 8.80 18.89
N ARG A 138 1.24 8.36 18.82
CA ARG A 138 0.50 7.91 20.00
C ARG A 138 1.13 6.67 20.64
N LEU A 139 1.43 5.65 19.85
CA LEU A 139 2.07 4.42 20.32
C LEU A 139 3.43 4.70 20.98
N ALA A 140 4.23 5.59 20.40
CA ALA A 140 5.50 6.01 20.97
C ALA A 140 5.32 6.70 22.33
N ARG A 141 4.29 7.55 22.50
CA ARG A 141 3.99 8.22 23.78
C ARG A 141 3.52 7.24 24.86
N GLU A 142 2.71 6.25 24.49
CA GLU A 142 2.21 5.21 25.39
C GLU A 142 3.31 4.23 25.82
N SER A 143 4.38 4.11 25.03
CA SER A 143 5.51 3.21 25.28
C SER A 143 6.61 3.83 26.16
N ILE A 144 6.53 5.12 26.51
CA ILE A 144 7.47 5.75 27.45
C ILE A 144 6.93 5.47 28.87
N PRO A 145 7.58 4.61 29.67
CA PRO A 145 7.21 4.47 31.07
C PRO A 145 7.46 5.82 31.75
N VAL A 146 6.42 6.39 32.34
CA VAL A 146 6.58 7.50 33.29
C VAL A 146 7.35 6.92 34.46
N ALA A 147 8.63 7.25 34.57
CA ALA A 147 9.37 7.04 35.80
C ALA A 147 8.70 7.92 36.86
N ILE A 148 7.94 7.27 37.76
CA ILE A 148 7.42 7.87 38.99
C ILE A 148 8.54 7.82 40.03
#